data_AF-A0A329K364-F1
#
_entry.id   AF-A0A329K364-F1
#
_cell.length_a   1.000
_cell.length_b   1.000
_cell.length_c   1.000
_cell.angle_alpha   90.00
_cell.angle_beta   90.00
_cell.angle_gamma   90.00
#
_symmetry.space_group_name_H-M   'P 1'
#
loop_
_entity.id
_entity.type
_entity.pdbx_description
1 polymer ?
#
loop_
_entity_poly.entity_id
_entity_poly.type
_entity_poly.pdbx_seq_one_letter_code
_entity_poly.pdbx_strand_id
1 'polypeptide(L)' 'MTQGDRGAAVLVFGRRPLYRSLRDMHTQRVTGETDVDAAIGPYRRLVVLGGDAELAGVLTRLLRAERLDIEVA' A
#
# COMPACT_ATOMS: atom_id res chain seq x y z
N MET A 1 10.44 19.39 1.37
CA MET A 1 9.60 18.24 0.97
C MET A 1 10.48 17.35 0.11
N THR A 2 11.05 16.32 0.72
CA THR A 2 12.07 15.44 0.13
C THR A 2 11.43 14.47 -0.86
N GLN A 3 12.23 14.10 -1.86
CA GLN A 3 11.94 13.33 -3.07
C GLN A 3 11.25 11.95 -2.90
N GLY A 4 10.89 11.55 -1.68
CA GLY A 4 10.31 10.23 -1.34
C GLY A 4 8.84 10.01 -1.74
N ASP A 5 8.12 11.06 -2.16
CA ASP A 5 6.67 11.00 -2.43
C ASP A 5 6.31 10.35 -3.78
N ARG A 6 7.25 10.27 -4.73
CA ARG A 6 6.95 9.83 -6.11
C ARG A 6 6.83 8.32 -6.31
N GLY A 7 7.11 7.51 -5.29
CA GLY A 7 7.23 6.05 -5.43
C GLY A 7 6.40 5.21 -4.47
N ALA A 8 5.59 5.84 -3.60
CA ALA A 8 4.85 5.15 -2.55
C ALA A 8 3.34 5.32 -2.71
N ALA A 9 2.59 4.24 -2.54
CA ALA A 9 1.13 4.26 -2.48
C ALA A 9 0.60 3.82 -1.12
N VAL A 10 -0.50 4.45 -0.71
CA VAL A 10 -1.20 4.15 0.54
C VAL A 10 -2.43 3.33 0.21
N LEU A 11 -2.47 2.09 0.69
CA LEU A 11 -3.59 1.16 0.58
C LEU A 11 -4.51 1.32 1.79
N VAL A 12 -5.71 1.85 1.57
CA VAL A 12 -6.70 2.10 2.63
C VAL A 12 -7.75 1.01 2.61
N PHE A 13 -7.77 0.21 3.67
CA PHE A 13 -8.78 -0.84 3.83
C PHE A 13 -9.95 -0.34 4.68
N GLY A 14 -11.17 -0.57 4.18
CA GLY A 14 -12.40 -0.14 4.83
C GLY A 14 -12.60 1.38 4.89
N ARG A 15 -13.47 1.85 5.80
CA ARG A 15 -13.79 3.28 5.98
C ARG A 15 -12.95 3.92 7.09
N ARG A 16 -11.62 3.88 6.96
CA ARG A 16 -10.71 4.50 7.92
C ARG A 16 -10.41 5.97 7.57
N PRO A 17 -10.29 6.87 8.57
CA PRO A 17 -9.86 8.24 8.33
C PRO A 17 -8.43 8.27 7.82
N LEU A 18 -8.17 9.08 6.79
CA LEU A 18 -6.82 9.33 6.31
C LEU A 18 -6.14 10.37 7.19
N TYR A 19 -4.97 10.02 7.73
CA TYR A 19 -4.10 10.96 8.43
C TYR A 19 -3.68 12.09 7.48
N ARG A 20 -3.60 13.32 7.98
CA ARG A 20 -3.33 14.52 7.15
C ARG A 20 -2.05 14.35 6.33
N SER A 21 -1.00 13.77 6.90
CA SER A 21 0.29 13.54 6.26
C SER A 21 0.26 12.53 5.12
N LEU A 22 -0.81 11.73 4.99
CA LEU A 22 -0.99 10.74 3.93
C LEU A 22 -1.86 11.26 2.77
N ARG A 23 -2.47 12.44 2.92
CA ARG A 23 -3.33 13.03 1.88
C ARG A 23 -2.54 13.51 0.66
N ASP A 24 -1.28 13.86 0.87
CA ASP A 24 -0.39 14.31 -0.21
C ASP A 24 0.21 13.13 -0.99
N MET A 25 0.03 11.90 -0.50
CA MET A 25 0.49 10.65 -1.14
C MET A 25 -0.58 10.03 -2.04
N HIS A 26 -0.16 9.21 -3.01
CA HIS A 26 -1.08 8.45 -3.87
C HIS A 26 -1.88 7.44 -3.03
N THR A 27 -3.13 7.78 -2.76
CA THR A 27 -4.01 6.99 -1.91
C THR A 27 -4.96 6.15 -2.76
N GLN A 28 -4.97 4.84 -2.51
CA GLN A 28 -5.87 3.90 -3.16
C GLN A 28 -6.73 3.20 -2.11
N ARG A 29 -8.05 3.24 -2.29
CA ARG A 29 -8.97 2.44 -1.47
C ARG A 29 -8.97 1.01 -1.99
N VAL A 30 -8.80 0.06 -1.08
CA VAL A 30 -8.85 -1.35 -1.39
C VAL A 30 -10.23 -1.89 -1.03
N THR A 31 -10.91 -2.37 -2.05
CA THR A 31 -12.22 -3.04 -1.98
C THR A 31 -12.10 -4.53 -2.29
N GLY A 32 -11.03 -4.95 -2.97
CA GLY A 32 -10.71 -6.34 -3.24
C GLY A 32 -9.26 -6.55 -3.67
N GLU A 33 -8.88 -7.80 -3.92
CA GLU A 33 -7.49 -8.18 -4.25
C GLU A 33 -6.97 -7.50 -5.53
N THR A 34 -7.84 -7.23 -6.51
CA THR A 34 -7.48 -6.57 -7.76
C THR A 34 -6.92 -5.16 -7.57
N ASP A 35 -7.38 -4.45 -6.53
CA ASP A 35 -6.87 -3.13 -6.21
C ASP A 35 -5.41 -3.24 -5.72
N VAL A 36 -5.12 -4.25 -4.90
CA VAL A 36 -3.75 -4.51 -4.42
C VAL A 36 -2.82 -4.78 -5.59
N ASP A 37 -3.22 -5.65 -6.53
CA ASP A 37 -2.42 -5.98 -7.71
C ASP A 37 -2.15 -4.75 -8.60
N ALA A 38 -3.14 -3.86 -8.76
CA ALA A 38 -2.98 -2.61 -9.50
C ALA A 38 -1.95 -1.65 -8.86
N ALA A 39 -1.77 -1.71 -7.54
CA ALA A 39 -0.78 -0.91 -6.82
C ALA A 39 0.64 -1.52 -6.80
N ILE A 40 0.76 -2.84 -6.91
CA ILE A 40 2.06 -3.54 -6.90
C ILE A 40 2.91 -3.20 -8.14
N GLY A 41 2.29 -2.90 -9.28
CA GLY A 41 2.99 -2.55 -10.52
C GLY A 41 3.75 -1.20 -10.47
N PRO A 42 3.07 -0.08 -10.26
CA PRO A 42 3.66 1.25 -10.42
C PRO A 42 4.44 1.75 -9.20
N TYR A 43 4.23 1.19 -8.01
CA TYR A 43 4.83 1.69 -6.77
C TYR A 43 5.93 0.78 -6.25
N ARG A 44 7.04 1.37 -5.79
CA ARG A 44 8.13 0.63 -5.14
C ARG A 44 7.91 0.45 -3.64
N ARG A 45 7.00 1.21 -3.05
CA ARG A 45 6.67 1.16 -1.63
C ARG A 45 5.16 1.17 -1.44
N LEU A 46 4.66 0.29 -0.58
CA LEU A 46 3.24 0.21 -0.23
C LEU A 46 3.08 0.46 1.27
N VAL A 47 2.19 1.37 1.63
CA VAL A 47 1.80 1.67 3.01
C VAL A 47 0.41 1.10 3.24
N VAL A 48 0.26 0.17 4.18
CA VAL A 48 -1.03 -0.48 4.45
C VAL A 48 -1.71 0.18 5.65
N LEU A 49 -2.88 0.77 5.44
CA LEU A 49 -3.78 1.21 6.49
C LEU A 49 -4.88 0.16 6.67
N GLY A 50 -4.55 -0.90 7.39
CA GLY A 50 -5.39 -2.10 7.62
C GLY A 50 -5.11 -2.72 8.99
N GLY A 51 -5.77 -3.82 9.31
CA GLY A 51 -5.35 -4.70 10.41
C GLY A 51 -4.42 -5.79 9.90
N ASP A 52 -4.13 -6.78 10.75
CA ASP A 52 -3.18 -7.85 10.42
C ASP A 52 -3.65 -8.73 9.25
N ALA A 53 -4.95 -8.94 9.13
CA ALA A 53 -5.53 -9.73 8.04
C ALA A 53 -5.33 -9.06 6.68
N GLU A 54 -5.56 -7.75 6.59
CA GLU A 54 -5.33 -6.99 5.36
C GLU A 54 -3.84 -6.90 5.02
N LEU A 55 -2.98 -6.72 6.03
CA LEU A 55 -1.53 -6.74 5.84
C LEU A 55 -1.07 -8.12 5.30
N ALA A 56 -1.52 -9.22 5.90
CA ALA A 56 -1.20 -10.57 5.44
C ALA A 56 -1.65 -10.82 3.99
N GLY A 57 -2.82 -10.29 3.60
CA GLY A 57 -3.31 -10.34 2.23
C GLY A 57 -2.38 -9.62 1.25
N VAL A 58 -1.95 -8.40 1.58
CA VAL A 58 -1.01 -7.63 0.75
C VAL A 58 0.35 -8.33 0.64
N LEU A 59 0.89 -8.86 1.74
CA LEU A 59 2.16 -9.60 1.73
C LEU A 59 2.07 -10.87 0.86
N THR A 60 0.97 -11.60 0.96
CA THR A 60 0.73 -12.80 0.13
C THR A 60 0.72 -12.46 -1.36
N ARG A 61 0.12 -11.32 -1.73
CA ARG A 61 0.10 -10.85 -3.13
C ARG A 61 1.49 -10.42 -3.60
N LEU A 62 2.22 -9.65 -2.79
CA LEU A 62 3.59 -9.24 -3.12
C LEU A 62 4.52 -10.44 -3.32
N LEU A 63 4.40 -11.47 -2.46
CA LEU A 63 5.15 -12.73 -2.61
C LEU A 63 4.84 -13.42 -3.93
N ARG A 64 3.55 -13.55 -4.29
CA ARG A 64 3.14 -14.15 -5.57
C ARG A 64 3.59 -13.35 -6.79
N ALA A 65 3.70 -12.03 -6.65
CA ALA A 65 4.15 -11.15 -7.71
C ALA A 65 5.68 -11.08 -7.83
N GLU A 66 6.44 -11.72 -6.94
CA GLU A 66 7.91 -11.65 -6.86
C GLU A 66 8.45 -10.20 -6.69
N ARG A 67 7.67 -9.31 -6.05
CA ARG A 67 7.97 -7.86 -5.97
C ARG A 67 8.25 -7.35 -4.56
N LEU A 68 8.76 -8.22 -3.69
CA LEU A 68 8.84 -7.93 -2.26
C LEU A 68 10.08 -7.11 -1.89
N ASP A 69 10.04 -5.80 -2.10
CA ASP A 69 10.96 -4.83 -1.50
C ASP A 69 10.40 -4.40 -0.12
N ILE A 70 10.68 -5.17 0.93
CA ILE A 70 10.26 -4.84 2.31
C ILE A 70 11.48 -4.50 3.17
N GLU A 71 11.45 -3.30 3.75
CA GLU A 71 12.29 -2.90 4.89
C GLU A 71 11.50 -3.12 6.18
N VAL A 72 12.00 -3.95 7.10
CA VAL A 72 11.41 -4.18 8.44
C VAL A 72 12.35 -3.58 9.49
N ALA A 73 11.82 -2.74 10.37
CA ALA A 73 12.52 -2.11 11.49
C ALA A 73 11.71 -2.28 12.78
#